data_AF-A0A5E4KEZ6-F1
#
_entry.id   AF-A0A5E4KEZ6-F1
#
_cell.length_a   1.000
_cell.length_b   1.000
_cell.length_c   1.000
_cell.angle_alpha   90.00
_cell.angle_beta   90.00
_cell.angle_gamma   90.00
#
_symmetry.space_group_name_H-M   'P 1'
#
loop_
_entity.id
_entity.type
_entity.pdbx_description
1 polymer ?
#
loop_
_entity_poly.entity_id
_entity_poly.type
_entity_poly.pdbx_seq_one_letter_code
_entity_poly.pdbx_strand_id
1 'polypeptide(L)'
;MGILTISRWELRRTSLSFSRKTIAFSLLLIILTGFVSLYVSQNGFHINDGMYRVVVTDPALAAVLKTDYKFKVYIAQEEQANELYERGDFDIVVIGDKIRYHRSEKSSSALDALDKAVQKYDEARLLSYNDLNNTFPVWITVKNIEREQAFGPLSIQKLPEIEQASRATETAVPTETPIEVSVNDKSPAPSAREVTEAKGVLPGKEKTLATPSHFNPPVPFKSVVLSFIFIFPVFFIAQFFSASITQERVRRRGELLLASPVSPWQIVFGKLLPYLLLMLVLMGGITIYIGGNPWMLVILLPVALMFLSTAFLGAIISRSFKELTFILVFLSVTLSGYIFLPAMFTNIHVISIISPMTLVVRLLENEPVSIGEYIFSTLPFYLVSLLVLMFGIFIYREEDLFTQKTIKSKLLDSLQVFIERIPAPLFFLGMALIPLVYSAQLIFIVLMFNLPIRYGVVIFILLAAFMEELVKSVGIYTVFSRRMTGITTRNALKAGIYAGTGFFIGEKLILMAVIAGIANSVFGSVMGIGLLIFPFILHVTGTTVASLGMRYLGTGKYLASLMLATAVHSAYNLYLIRGVLFG
;
A
#
# COMPACT_ATOMS: atom_id res chain seq x y z
N MET A 1 31.03 -4.73 20.07
CA MET A 1 31.05 -3.40 20.72
C MET A 1 30.88 -2.22 19.77
N GLY A 2 31.29 -2.30 18.49
CA GLY A 2 31.18 -1.19 17.53
C GLY A 2 29.77 -0.64 17.29
N ILE A 3 28.78 -1.51 17.00
CA ILE A 3 27.40 -1.10 16.64
C ILE A 3 26.76 -0.21 17.71
N LEU A 4 26.67 -0.70 18.96
CA LEU A 4 26.05 0.05 20.06
C LEU A 4 26.77 1.38 20.37
N THR A 5 28.10 1.40 20.21
CA THR A 5 28.89 2.62 20.41
C THR A 5 28.54 3.67 19.35
N ILE A 6 28.45 3.25 18.08
CA ILE A 6 28.05 4.10 16.97
C ILE A 6 26.60 4.55 17.14
N SER A 7 25.69 3.67 17.55
CA SER A 7 24.29 4.04 17.82
C SER A 7 24.17 5.10 18.91
N ARG A 8 24.92 4.98 20.01
CA ARG A 8 24.96 5.99 21.08
C ARG A 8 25.52 7.33 20.59
N TRP A 9 26.56 7.29 19.76
CA TRP A 9 27.14 8.49 19.17
C TRP A 9 26.16 9.19 18.22
N GLU A 10 25.48 8.41 17.38
CA GLU A 10 24.48 8.90 16.44
C GLU A 10 23.33 9.60 17.15
N LEU A 11 22.79 9.01 18.22
CA LEU A 11 21.74 9.61 19.06
C LEU A 11 22.16 10.95 19.66
N ARG A 12 23.39 11.03 20.20
CA ARG A 12 23.93 12.28 20.73
C ARG A 12 24.09 13.33 19.64
N ARG A 13 24.53 12.92 18.45
CA ARG A 13 24.72 13.81 17.31
C ARG A 13 23.40 14.34 16.76
N THR A 14 22.34 13.54 16.68
CA THR A 14 21.04 14.00 16.16
C THR A 14 20.49 15.17 16.99
N SER A 15 20.75 15.17 18.31
CA SER A 15 20.41 16.29 19.20
C SER A 15 21.22 17.58 18.95
N LEU A 16 22.37 17.47 18.27
CA LEU A 16 23.34 18.55 18.04
C LEU A 16 23.40 19.03 16.58
N SER A 17 23.01 18.21 15.60
CA SER A 17 23.17 18.52 14.17
C SER A 17 21.99 19.23 13.53
N PHE A 18 20.78 19.07 14.07
CA PHE A 18 19.59 19.76 13.60
C PHE A 18 19.30 20.94 14.52
N SER A 19 18.99 22.10 13.92
CA SER A 19 18.58 23.26 14.73
C SER A 19 17.33 22.89 15.53
N ARG A 20 17.21 23.38 16.77
CA ARG A 20 15.99 23.19 17.58
C ARG A 20 14.72 23.60 16.81
N LYS A 21 14.84 24.62 15.94
CA LYS A 21 13.79 25.08 15.03
C LYS A 21 13.40 24.02 14.01
N THR A 22 14.37 23.32 13.41
CA THR A 22 14.11 22.25 12.42
C THR A 22 13.44 21.04 13.07
N ILE A 23 13.92 20.61 14.25
CA ILE A 23 13.29 19.50 14.99
C ILE A 23 11.86 19.89 15.40
N ALA A 24 11.68 21.08 15.96
CA ALA A 24 10.37 21.59 16.36
C ALA A 24 9.42 21.71 15.16
N PHE A 25 9.91 22.22 14.02
CA PHE A 25 9.12 22.33 12.80
C PHE A 25 8.72 20.97 12.23
N SER A 26 9.62 19.98 12.22
CA SER A 26 9.30 18.62 11.77
C SER A 26 8.32 17.92 12.71
N LEU A 27 8.45 18.09 14.03
CA LEU A 27 7.48 17.58 15.01
C LEU A 27 6.13 18.28 14.84
N LEU A 28 6.12 19.60 14.67
CA LEU A 28 4.92 20.39 14.41
C LEU A 28 4.25 19.93 13.11
N LEU A 29 5.02 19.66 12.05
CA LEU A 29 4.47 19.16 10.79
C LEU A 29 3.85 17.77 10.97
N ILE A 30 4.51 16.86 11.69
CA ILE A 30 3.96 15.53 12.00
C ILE A 30 2.67 15.65 12.82
N ILE A 31 2.65 16.51 13.84
CA ILE A 31 1.47 16.76 14.66
C ILE A 31 0.36 17.39 13.82
N LEU A 32 0.68 18.39 12.99
CA LEU A 32 -0.29 19.08 12.13
C LEU A 32 -0.88 18.12 11.10
N THR A 33 -0.06 17.30 10.45
CA THR A 33 -0.55 16.30 9.49
C THR A 33 -1.38 15.22 10.18
N GLY A 34 -0.95 14.73 11.34
CA GLY A 34 -1.75 13.81 12.16
C GLY A 34 -3.08 14.44 12.59
N PHE A 35 -3.05 15.70 13.00
CA PHE A 35 -4.23 16.48 13.40
C PHE A 35 -5.17 16.73 12.22
N VAL A 36 -4.66 17.12 11.04
CA VAL A 36 -5.45 17.30 9.82
C VAL A 36 -6.07 15.97 9.39
N SER A 37 -5.30 14.88 9.39
CA SER A 37 -5.81 13.54 9.07
C SER A 37 -6.91 13.10 10.03
N LEU A 38 -6.73 13.37 11.33
CA LEU A 38 -7.72 13.08 12.37
C LEU A 38 -8.96 13.97 12.22
N TYR A 39 -8.77 15.28 12.01
CA TYR A 39 -9.84 16.26 11.82
C TYR A 39 -10.68 15.91 10.59
N VAL A 40 -10.05 15.55 9.48
CA VAL A 40 -10.73 15.07 8.27
C VAL A 40 -11.46 13.75 8.53
N SER A 41 -10.87 12.83 9.30
CA SER A 41 -11.52 11.58 9.68
C SER A 41 -12.73 11.78 10.60
N GLN A 42 -12.71 12.79 11.47
CA GLN A 42 -13.77 13.04 12.45
C GLN A 42 -14.88 13.94 11.90
N ASN A 43 -14.53 14.96 11.14
CA ASN A 43 -15.45 16.00 10.68
C ASN A 43 -15.78 15.87 9.17
N GLY A 44 -15.10 14.98 8.45
CA GLY A 44 -15.23 14.86 7.00
C GLY A 44 -14.53 15.99 6.24
N PHE A 45 -14.56 15.92 4.90
CA PHE A 45 -14.08 17.01 4.05
C PHE A 45 -15.16 18.09 3.88
N HIS A 46 -14.98 19.23 4.53
CA HIS A 46 -15.82 20.43 4.41
C HIS A 46 -15.59 21.23 3.11
N ILE A 47 -15.37 20.55 1.98
CA ILE A 47 -15.21 21.21 0.68
C ILE A 47 -16.57 21.75 0.17
N ASN A 48 -17.67 21.17 0.65
CA ASN A 48 -19.02 21.40 0.14
C ASN A 48 -19.86 22.33 1.03
N ASP A 49 -19.25 23.02 1.99
CA ASP A 49 -19.97 23.86 2.94
C ASP A 49 -20.57 25.09 2.25
N GLY A 50 -21.87 25.32 2.49
CA GLY A 50 -22.61 26.46 1.98
C GLY A 50 -22.67 26.56 0.46
N MET A 51 -22.60 25.43 -0.23
CA MET A 51 -22.71 25.31 -1.69
C MET A 51 -24.06 25.82 -2.21
N TYR A 52 -25.14 25.58 -1.46
CA TYR A 52 -26.51 25.93 -1.84
C TYR A 52 -27.06 27.04 -0.96
N ARG A 53 -27.59 28.10 -1.58
CA ARG A 53 -28.28 29.19 -0.90
C ARG A 53 -29.77 28.96 -0.99
N VAL A 54 -30.43 28.85 0.16
CA VAL A 54 -31.86 28.56 0.24
C VAL A 54 -32.53 29.61 1.08
N VAL A 55 -33.62 30.16 0.58
CA VAL A 55 -34.51 31.03 1.34
C VAL A 55 -35.79 30.28 1.68
N VAL A 56 -36.16 30.29 2.96
CA VAL A 56 -37.35 29.59 3.47
C VAL A 56 -38.24 30.55 4.25
N THR A 57 -39.54 30.37 4.13
CA THR A 57 -40.52 31.16 4.90
C THR A 57 -40.84 30.53 6.25
N ASP A 58 -40.71 29.19 6.36
CA ASP A 58 -40.95 28.44 7.58
C ASP A 58 -39.68 28.31 8.46
N PRO A 59 -39.72 28.84 9.71
CA PRO A 59 -38.62 28.67 10.66
C PRO A 59 -38.32 27.21 11.04
N ALA A 60 -39.30 26.31 11.00
CA ALA A 60 -39.10 24.91 11.33
C ALA A 60 -38.25 24.21 10.26
N LEU A 61 -38.59 24.39 8.98
CA LEU A 61 -37.76 23.92 7.87
C LEU A 61 -36.36 24.56 7.88
N ALA A 62 -36.25 25.83 8.30
CA ALA A 62 -34.96 26.49 8.45
C ALA A 62 -34.07 25.78 9.49
N ALA A 63 -34.66 25.29 10.59
CA ALA A 63 -33.93 24.54 11.61
C ALA A 63 -33.46 23.17 11.09
N VAL A 64 -34.28 22.50 10.27
CA VAL A 64 -33.92 21.24 9.60
C VAL A 64 -32.72 21.45 8.68
N LEU A 65 -32.77 22.43 7.77
CA LEU A 65 -31.71 22.64 6.77
C LEU A 65 -30.40 23.14 7.38
N LYS A 66 -30.45 23.82 8.52
CA LYS A 66 -29.25 24.21 9.27
C LYS A 66 -28.48 23.02 9.86
N THR A 67 -29.06 21.81 9.86
CA THR A 67 -28.34 20.59 10.27
C THR A 67 -27.42 20.02 9.18
N ASP A 68 -27.55 20.47 7.93
CA ASP A 68 -26.67 20.08 6.82
C ASP A 68 -25.80 21.26 6.36
N TYR A 69 -24.47 21.08 6.49
CA TYR A 69 -23.47 22.11 6.18
C TYR A 69 -23.51 22.60 4.74
N LYS A 70 -24.12 21.87 3.80
CA LYS A 70 -24.24 22.29 2.39
C LYS A 70 -25.12 23.52 2.19
N PHE A 71 -26.03 23.81 3.12
CA PHE A 71 -27.02 24.87 2.96
C PHE A 71 -26.65 26.15 3.73
N LYS A 72 -26.66 27.28 3.02
CA LYS A 72 -26.78 28.61 3.63
C LYS A 72 -28.25 29.00 3.62
N VAL A 73 -28.86 28.91 4.79
CA VAL A 73 -30.30 29.09 4.99
C VAL A 73 -30.61 30.53 5.42
N TYR A 74 -31.53 31.17 4.71
CA TYR A 74 -32.05 32.49 5.00
C TYR A 74 -33.55 32.41 5.27
N ILE A 75 -34.02 33.20 6.24
CA ILE A 75 -35.43 33.26 6.59
C ILE A 75 -35.94 34.63 6.13
N ALA A 76 -36.99 34.65 5.33
CA ALA A 76 -37.61 35.87 4.82
C ALA A 76 -39.13 35.72 4.76
N GLN A 77 -39.85 36.84 4.81
CA GLN A 77 -41.29 36.86 4.55
C GLN A 77 -41.58 36.58 3.06
N GLU A 78 -42.76 36.10 2.70
CA GLU A 78 -43.07 35.60 1.35
C GLU A 78 -42.72 36.60 0.22
N GLU A 79 -43.07 37.88 0.39
CA GLU A 79 -42.77 38.93 -0.60
C GLU A 79 -41.25 39.12 -0.76
N GLN A 80 -40.52 39.18 0.35
CA GLN A 80 -39.07 39.33 0.37
C GLN A 80 -38.36 38.08 -0.17
N ALA A 81 -38.86 36.88 0.14
CA ALA A 81 -38.31 35.62 -0.35
C ALA A 81 -38.43 35.51 -1.87
N ASN A 82 -39.55 35.94 -2.43
CA ASN A 82 -39.75 36.00 -3.88
C ASN A 82 -38.81 37.02 -4.53
N GLU A 83 -38.68 38.22 -3.97
CA GLU A 83 -37.75 39.23 -4.52
C GLU A 83 -36.30 38.75 -4.51
N LEU A 84 -35.86 38.12 -3.41
CA LEU A 84 -34.50 37.58 -3.29
C LEU A 84 -34.23 36.45 -4.29
N TYR A 85 -35.23 35.62 -4.57
CA TYR A 85 -35.14 34.55 -5.55
C TYR A 85 -35.12 35.09 -6.99
N GLU A 86 -35.97 36.06 -7.34
CA GLU A 86 -36.01 36.66 -8.69
C GLU A 86 -34.74 37.46 -9.01
N ARG A 87 -34.02 37.96 -7.99
CA ARG A 87 -32.67 38.56 -8.15
C ARG A 87 -31.59 37.55 -8.55
N GLY A 88 -31.86 36.24 -8.46
CA GLY A 88 -30.92 35.17 -8.80
C GLY A 88 -29.84 34.91 -7.76
N ASP A 89 -29.98 35.47 -6.56
CA ASP A 89 -29.01 35.31 -5.46
C ASP A 89 -29.14 33.97 -4.71
N PHE A 90 -30.23 33.23 -4.96
CA PHE A 90 -30.64 32.01 -4.26
C PHE A 90 -30.88 30.86 -5.22
N ASP A 91 -30.47 29.65 -4.82
CA ASP A 91 -30.60 28.46 -5.65
C ASP A 91 -32.02 27.85 -5.55
N ILE A 92 -32.66 27.96 -4.39
CA ILE A 92 -34.02 27.47 -4.07
C ILE A 92 -34.75 28.46 -3.16
N VAL A 93 -36.06 28.63 -3.40
CA VAL A 93 -37.00 29.24 -2.47
C VAL A 93 -38.09 28.24 -2.06
N VAL A 94 -38.36 28.17 -0.76
CA VAL A 94 -39.46 27.36 -0.20
C VAL A 94 -40.46 28.29 0.47
N ILE A 95 -41.67 28.35 -0.09
CA ILE A 95 -42.79 29.16 0.42
C ILE A 95 -43.93 28.19 0.74
N GLY A 96 -44.14 27.93 2.02
CA GLY A 96 -45.15 26.96 2.47
C GLY A 96 -44.90 25.58 1.86
N ASP A 97 -45.86 25.11 1.07
CA ASP A 97 -45.84 23.82 0.36
C ASP A 97 -45.19 23.90 -1.04
N LYS A 98 -44.79 25.09 -1.50
CA LYS A 98 -44.25 25.30 -2.85
C LYS A 98 -42.74 25.52 -2.82
N ILE A 99 -42.05 24.76 -3.67
CA ILE A 99 -40.61 24.90 -3.90
C ILE A 99 -40.42 25.46 -5.31
N ARG A 100 -39.71 26.59 -5.44
CA ARG A 100 -39.25 27.10 -6.74
C ARG A 100 -37.73 26.99 -6.83
N TYR A 101 -37.25 26.59 -8.00
CA TYR A 101 -35.84 26.41 -8.30
C TYR A 101 -35.58 26.81 -9.77
N HIS A 102 -34.36 27.29 -10.06
CA HIS A 102 -34.02 27.73 -11.41
C HIS A 102 -33.74 26.53 -12.32
N ARG A 103 -33.83 26.72 -13.65
CA ARG A 103 -33.40 25.72 -14.64
C ARG A 103 -31.87 25.69 -14.79
N SER A 104 -31.17 25.53 -13.67
CA SER A 104 -29.71 25.37 -13.62
C SER A 104 -29.36 24.02 -13.00
N GLU A 105 -28.25 23.42 -13.41
CA GLU A 105 -27.75 22.17 -12.80
C GLU A 105 -27.50 22.33 -11.29
N LYS A 106 -27.15 23.54 -10.85
CA LYS A 106 -26.92 23.86 -9.45
C LYS A 106 -28.22 23.84 -8.63
N SER A 107 -29.27 24.47 -9.13
CA SER A 107 -30.59 24.51 -8.47
C SER A 107 -31.29 23.15 -8.48
N SER A 108 -31.12 22.33 -9.53
CA SER A 108 -31.63 20.96 -9.54
C SER A 108 -30.89 20.06 -8.55
N SER A 109 -29.56 20.19 -8.45
CA SER A 109 -28.76 19.47 -7.46
C SER A 109 -29.09 19.90 -6.03
N ALA A 110 -29.37 21.20 -5.83
CA ALA A 110 -29.82 21.72 -4.54
C ALA A 110 -31.15 21.09 -4.11
N LEU A 111 -32.03 20.76 -5.05
CA LEU A 111 -33.36 20.17 -4.77
C LEU A 111 -33.22 18.72 -4.30
N ASP A 112 -32.37 17.94 -4.98
CA ASP A 112 -32.00 16.59 -4.53
C ASP A 112 -31.31 16.61 -3.16
N ALA A 113 -30.45 17.60 -2.93
CA ALA A 113 -29.82 17.79 -1.61
C ALA A 113 -30.85 18.16 -0.53
N LEU A 114 -31.88 18.95 -0.86
CA LEU A 114 -32.94 19.37 0.06
C LEU A 114 -33.74 18.17 0.54
N ASP A 115 -34.18 17.32 -0.39
CA ASP A 115 -34.89 16.07 -0.09
C ASP A 115 -34.07 15.17 0.84
N LYS A 116 -32.79 14.94 0.50
CA LYS A 116 -31.87 14.14 1.32
C LYS A 116 -31.64 14.72 2.71
N ALA A 117 -31.56 16.04 2.85
CA ALA A 117 -31.36 16.69 4.15
C ALA A 117 -32.58 16.52 5.07
N VAL A 118 -33.79 16.64 4.51
CA VAL A 118 -35.04 16.41 5.25
C VAL A 118 -35.13 14.95 5.68
N GLN A 119 -34.91 13.99 4.77
CA GLN A 119 -34.90 12.55 5.08
C GLN A 119 -33.91 12.22 6.19
N LYS A 120 -32.67 12.72 6.09
CA LYS A 120 -31.62 12.49 7.10
C LYS A 120 -31.99 13.06 8.46
N TYR A 121 -32.62 14.23 8.50
CA TYR A 121 -33.10 14.82 9.75
C TYR A 121 -34.21 13.98 10.38
N ASP A 122 -35.16 13.50 9.58
CA ASP A 122 -36.24 12.64 10.07
C ASP A 122 -35.70 11.30 10.57
N GLU A 123 -34.76 10.68 9.85
CA GLU A 123 -34.07 9.47 10.32
C GLU A 123 -33.36 9.71 11.67
N ALA A 124 -32.62 10.81 11.81
CA ALA A 124 -31.95 11.16 13.06
C ALA A 124 -32.95 11.41 14.20
N ARG A 125 -34.07 12.08 13.91
CA ARG A 125 -35.16 12.30 14.86
C ARG A 125 -35.78 10.96 15.28
N LEU A 126 -36.05 10.07 14.35
CA LEU A 126 -36.61 8.74 14.63
C LEU A 126 -35.66 7.88 15.47
N LEU A 127 -34.37 7.88 15.15
CA LEU A 127 -33.34 7.17 15.92
C LEU A 127 -33.11 7.76 17.33
N SER A 128 -33.48 9.02 17.56
CA SER A 128 -33.40 9.65 18.89
C SER A 128 -34.44 9.09 19.87
N TYR A 129 -35.56 8.57 19.36
CA TYR A 129 -36.53 7.84 20.17
C TYR A 129 -35.97 6.44 20.42
N ASN A 130 -35.21 6.29 21.50
CA ASN A 130 -34.59 5.03 21.92
C ASN A 130 -35.63 4.06 22.53
N ASP A 131 -36.73 3.83 21.82
CA ASP A 131 -37.85 2.97 22.23
C ASP A 131 -37.88 1.73 21.34
N LEU A 132 -37.03 0.75 21.67
CA LEU A 132 -36.95 -0.54 20.96
C LEU A 132 -38.28 -1.32 20.97
N ASN A 133 -39.15 -1.09 21.95
CA ASN A 133 -40.37 -1.87 22.13
C ASN A 133 -41.49 -1.42 21.20
N ASN A 134 -41.57 -0.12 20.88
CA ASN A 134 -42.55 0.41 19.93
C ASN A 134 -42.05 0.46 18.47
N THR A 135 -40.76 0.29 18.22
CA THR A 135 -40.18 0.39 16.86
C THR A 135 -40.15 -0.93 16.08
N PHE A 136 -40.53 -2.06 16.69
CA PHE A 136 -40.49 -3.41 16.08
C PHE A 136 -39.21 -3.64 15.25
N PRO A 137 -38.02 -3.53 15.86
CA PRO A 137 -36.77 -3.56 15.12
C PRO A 137 -36.58 -4.91 14.43
N VAL A 138 -36.16 -4.85 13.16
CA VAL A 138 -35.72 -6.05 12.45
C VAL A 138 -34.29 -6.35 12.87
N TRP A 139 -34.09 -7.51 13.51
CA TRP A 139 -32.76 -7.99 13.85
C TRP A 139 -32.05 -8.47 12.58
N ILE A 140 -31.12 -7.68 12.08
CA ILE A 140 -30.34 -8.01 10.89
C ILE A 140 -29.01 -8.59 11.34
N THR A 141 -28.77 -9.85 11.02
CA THR A 141 -27.43 -10.44 11.11
C THR A 141 -26.77 -10.30 9.75
N VAL A 142 -25.79 -9.41 9.63
CA VAL A 142 -24.99 -9.28 8.40
C VAL A 142 -23.99 -10.43 8.36
N LYS A 143 -24.14 -11.32 7.38
CA LYS A 143 -23.14 -12.35 7.09
C LYS A 143 -22.39 -11.95 5.83
N ASN A 144 -21.12 -11.58 5.97
CA ASN A 144 -20.23 -11.40 4.82
C ASN A 144 -19.95 -12.79 4.23
N ILE A 145 -20.44 -13.03 3.02
CA ILE A 145 -20.15 -14.26 2.28
C ILE A 145 -18.93 -13.96 1.41
N GLU A 146 -17.87 -14.75 1.57
CA GLU A 146 -16.74 -14.70 0.65
C GLU A 146 -17.23 -15.07 -0.75
N ARG A 147 -17.09 -14.13 -1.69
CA ARG A 147 -17.34 -14.42 -3.09
C ARG A 147 -16.19 -15.30 -3.57
N GLU A 148 -16.48 -16.52 -4.00
CA GLU A 148 -15.51 -17.33 -4.76
C GLU A 148 -15.01 -16.50 -5.95
N GLN A 149 -13.81 -15.96 -5.82
CA GLN A 149 -13.17 -15.25 -6.92
C GLN A 149 -12.77 -16.33 -7.90
N ALA A 150 -13.48 -16.40 -9.03
CA ALA A 150 -13.23 -17.33 -10.13
C ALA A 150 -11.85 -17.06 -10.75
N PHE A 151 -10.81 -17.52 -10.08
CA PHE A 151 -9.50 -17.79 -10.64
C PHE A 151 -9.16 -19.27 -10.44
N GLY A 152 -10.16 -20.15 -10.56
CA GLY A 152 -9.92 -21.57 -10.79
C GLY A 152 -9.37 -21.77 -12.22
N PRO A 153 -8.54 -22.80 -12.48
CA PRO A 153 -8.49 -23.33 -13.83
C PRO A 153 -9.94 -23.64 -14.24
N LEU A 154 -10.31 -23.34 -15.49
CA LEU A 154 -11.57 -23.77 -16.07
C LEU A 154 -11.63 -25.31 -16.01
N SER A 155 -12.02 -25.86 -14.87
CA SER A 155 -12.62 -27.18 -14.84
C SER A 155 -13.88 -27.02 -15.65
N ILE A 156 -13.96 -27.79 -16.73
CA ILE A 156 -15.15 -27.95 -17.55
C ILE A 156 -16.28 -28.28 -16.57
N GLN A 157 -17.03 -27.26 -16.16
CA GLN A 157 -18.19 -27.43 -15.30
C GLN A 157 -19.24 -28.11 -16.16
N LYS A 158 -19.37 -29.42 -15.94
CA LYS A 158 -20.68 -30.07 -16.02
C LYS A 158 -21.63 -29.21 -15.18
N LEU A 159 -22.77 -28.80 -15.77
CA LEU A 159 -23.78 -28.03 -15.05
C LEU A 159 -24.06 -28.68 -13.67
N PRO A 160 -24.33 -27.88 -12.62
CA PRO A 160 -24.72 -28.43 -11.34
C PRO A 160 -26.02 -29.22 -11.52
N GLU A 161 -25.98 -30.50 -11.22
CA GLU A 161 -27.19 -31.27 -10.92
C GLU A 161 -27.83 -30.60 -9.71
N ILE A 162 -29.07 -30.14 -9.89
CA ILE A 162 -29.90 -29.58 -8.83
C ILE A 162 -30.09 -30.69 -7.81
N GLU A 163 -29.32 -30.64 -6.72
CA GLU A 163 -29.48 -31.52 -5.58
C GLU A 163 -30.88 -31.27 -5.00
N GLN A 164 -31.76 -32.26 -5.16
CA GLN A 164 -33.07 -32.30 -4.54
C GLN A 164 -32.85 -32.22 -3.02
N ALA A 165 -33.27 -31.12 -2.42
CA ALA A 165 -33.29 -30.94 -0.98
C ALA A 165 -34.07 -32.10 -0.34
N SER A 166 -33.32 -32.98 0.33
CA SER A 166 -33.89 -33.98 1.23
C SER A 166 -34.55 -33.24 2.39
N ARG A 167 -35.86 -33.40 2.47
CA ARG A 167 -36.74 -32.82 3.49
C ARG A 167 -36.54 -33.62 4.78
N ALA A 168 -35.58 -33.22 5.60
CA ALA A 168 -35.47 -33.69 6.99
C ALA A 168 -36.27 -32.73 7.89
N THR A 169 -37.35 -33.27 8.46
CA THR A 169 -38.20 -32.62 9.46
C THR A 169 -37.46 -32.59 10.79
N GLU A 170 -37.02 -31.42 11.26
CA GLU A 170 -36.64 -31.21 12.65
C GLU A 170 -37.50 -30.10 13.25
N THR A 171 -38.48 -30.53 14.05
CA THR A 171 -39.24 -29.72 14.99
C THR A 171 -38.36 -29.38 16.20
N ALA A 172 -37.91 -28.12 16.29
CA ALA A 172 -37.37 -27.56 17.52
C ALA A 172 -38.02 -26.19 17.77
N VAL A 173 -38.91 -26.14 18.75
CA VAL A 173 -39.52 -24.92 19.27
C VAL A 173 -38.49 -24.21 20.15
N PRO A 174 -38.16 -22.93 19.93
CA PRO A 174 -37.32 -22.19 20.87
C PRO A 174 -38.13 -21.84 22.12
N THR A 175 -37.60 -22.22 23.28
CA THR A 175 -38.11 -21.79 24.58
C THR A 175 -37.59 -20.38 24.87
N GLU A 176 -38.48 -19.39 24.92
CA GLU A 176 -38.16 -18.03 25.35
C GLU A 176 -38.00 -18.00 26.88
N THR A 177 -36.81 -17.68 27.36
CA THR A 177 -36.60 -17.23 28.75
C THR A 177 -36.56 -15.70 28.77
N PRO A 178 -37.47 -15.01 29.49
CA PRO A 178 -37.42 -13.56 29.62
C PRO A 178 -36.23 -13.14 30.47
N ILE A 179 -35.39 -12.25 29.96
CA ILE A 179 -34.40 -11.51 30.75
C ILE A 179 -35.06 -10.19 31.14
N GLU A 180 -35.38 -10.04 32.43
CA GLU A 180 -35.80 -8.75 33.01
C GLU A 180 -34.58 -7.80 33.01
N VAL A 181 -34.64 -6.76 32.18
CA VAL A 181 -33.72 -5.62 32.26
C VAL A 181 -34.45 -4.49 32.97
N SER A 182 -34.00 -4.17 34.18
CA SER A 182 -34.51 -3.04 34.96
C SER A 182 -34.14 -1.72 34.28
N VAL A 183 -35.15 -1.00 33.77
CA VAL A 183 -35.00 0.33 33.18
C VAL A 183 -35.00 1.37 34.29
N ASN A 184 -33.87 2.06 34.45
CA ASN A 184 -33.78 3.22 35.32
C ASN A 184 -34.20 4.46 34.50
N ASP A 185 -35.48 4.81 34.57
CA ASP A 185 -36.05 6.02 33.97
C ASP A 185 -35.52 7.27 34.69
N LYS A 186 -34.42 7.84 34.18
CA LYS A 186 -33.99 9.23 34.39
C LYS A 186 -32.76 9.56 33.54
N SER A 187 -32.95 9.61 32.23
CA SER A 187 -32.03 10.32 31.32
C SER A 187 -32.86 11.22 30.41
N PRO A 188 -32.57 12.53 30.30
CA PRO A 188 -33.26 13.40 29.36
C PRO A 188 -33.05 12.89 27.93
N ALA A 189 -34.11 12.93 27.11
CA ALA A 189 -34.01 12.63 25.69
C ALA A 189 -32.98 13.57 25.03
N PRO A 190 -31.99 13.05 24.28
CA PRO A 190 -31.03 13.89 23.60
C PRO A 190 -31.75 14.73 22.53
N SER A 191 -31.40 16.01 22.45
CA SER A 191 -31.99 16.90 21.45
C SER A 191 -31.58 16.46 20.04
N ALA A 192 -32.41 16.69 19.01
CA ALA A 192 -32.10 16.34 17.62
C ALA A 192 -30.75 16.90 17.11
N ARG A 193 -30.21 17.92 17.79
CA ARG A 193 -28.85 18.44 17.60
C ARG A 193 -27.75 17.50 18.08
N GLU A 194 -27.92 16.73 19.16
CA GLU A 194 -26.91 15.76 19.64
C GLU A 194 -26.84 14.49 18.77
N VAL A 195 -27.93 14.16 18.06
CA VAL A 195 -27.96 13.01 17.13
C VAL A 195 -27.39 13.39 15.76
N THR A 196 -27.51 14.66 15.36
CA THR A 196 -26.94 15.20 14.11
C THR A 196 -25.50 15.71 14.29
N GLU A 197 -25.17 16.36 15.41
CA GLU A 197 -23.80 16.58 15.90
C GLU A 197 -23.26 15.30 16.55
N ALA A 198 -23.10 14.25 15.75
CA ALA A 198 -22.24 13.14 16.15
C ALA A 198 -20.80 13.67 16.27
N LYS A 199 -20.48 14.28 17.42
CA LYS A 199 -19.11 14.50 17.87
C LYS A 199 -18.38 13.16 17.79
N GLY A 200 -17.49 13.07 16.79
CA GLY A 200 -16.39 12.11 16.68
C GLY A 200 -16.67 10.75 17.29
N VAL A 201 -17.49 9.93 16.64
CA VAL A 201 -17.43 8.49 16.87
C VAL A 201 -16.08 8.03 16.31
N LEU A 202 -15.17 7.66 17.22
CA LEU A 202 -13.94 6.95 16.87
C LEU A 202 -14.26 5.80 15.90
N PRO A 203 -13.46 5.58 14.85
CA PRO A 203 -13.69 4.48 13.92
C PRO A 203 -13.57 3.16 14.68
N GLY A 204 -14.70 2.52 15.00
CA GLY A 204 -14.73 1.25 15.73
C GLY A 204 -15.87 1.04 16.74
N LYS A 205 -16.72 2.05 17.03
CA LYS A 205 -17.94 1.82 17.82
C LYS A 205 -19.12 1.52 16.91
N GLU A 206 -19.58 0.27 16.93
CA GLU A 206 -20.80 -0.15 16.22
C GLU A 206 -22.01 0.61 16.77
N LYS A 207 -22.82 1.17 15.87
CA LYS A 207 -24.12 1.74 16.23
C LYS A 207 -25.06 0.57 16.54
N THR A 208 -25.70 0.60 17.71
CA THR A 208 -26.64 -0.44 18.17
C THR A 208 -27.98 -0.42 17.43
N LEU A 209 -28.32 0.69 16.76
CA LEU A 209 -29.52 0.86 15.94
C LEU A 209 -29.14 1.56 14.63
N ALA A 210 -29.53 0.97 13.50
CA ALA A 210 -29.26 1.48 12.16
C ALA A 210 -30.41 1.10 11.21
N THR A 211 -30.78 2.01 10.29
CA THR A 211 -31.69 1.68 9.17
C THR A 211 -30.91 1.02 8.03
N PRO A 212 -31.55 0.29 7.10
CA PRO A 212 -30.88 -0.30 5.94
C PRO A 212 -30.02 0.68 5.13
N SER A 213 -30.42 1.96 5.03
CA SER A 213 -29.68 3.04 4.37
C SER A 213 -28.36 3.40 5.06
N HIS A 214 -28.18 3.03 6.34
CA HIS A 214 -26.94 3.27 7.09
C HIS A 214 -25.87 2.18 6.91
N PHE A 215 -26.20 1.05 6.28
CA PHE A 215 -25.21 0.04 5.90
C PHE A 215 -24.48 0.47 4.62
N ASN A 216 -23.48 1.33 4.76
CA ASN A 216 -22.61 1.67 3.64
C ASN A 216 -21.64 0.51 3.37
N PRO A 217 -21.36 0.19 2.09
CA PRO A 217 -20.28 -0.72 1.77
C PRO A 217 -18.95 -0.17 2.30
N PRO A 218 -17.99 -1.02 2.68
CA PRO A 218 -16.70 -0.58 3.18
C PRO A 218 -16.04 0.34 2.15
N VAL A 219 -15.83 1.61 2.52
CA VAL A 219 -15.22 2.59 1.63
C VAL A 219 -13.69 2.45 1.65
N PRO A 220 -13.02 2.34 0.48
CA PRO A 220 -11.55 2.24 0.35
C PRO A 220 -10.77 3.31 1.12
N PHE A 221 -11.39 4.49 1.29
CA PHE A 221 -10.74 5.69 1.83
C PHE A 221 -10.30 5.52 3.30
N LYS A 222 -11.04 4.75 4.10
CA LYS A 222 -10.72 4.54 5.52
C LYS A 222 -9.38 3.81 5.68
N SER A 223 -9.16 2.76 4.90
CA SER A 223 -7.93 1.95 4.89
C SER A 223 -6.71 2.78 4.46
N VAL A 224 -6.88 3.69 3.51
CA VAL A 224 -5.83 4.61 3.05
C VAL A 224 -5.43 5.60 4.13
N VAL A 225 -6.41 6.24 4.78
CA VAL A 225 -6.15 7.22 5.85
C VAL A 225 -5.42 6.55 7.02
N LEU A 226 -5.88 5.38 7.45
CA LEU A 226 -5.23 4.60 8.51
C LEU A 226 -3.79 4.23 8.14
N SER A 227 -3.57 3.82 6.88
CA SER A 227 -2.23 3.52 6.39
C SER A 227 -1.32 4.75 6.41
N PHE A 228 -1.86 5.92 6.09
CA PHE A 228 -1.08 7.16 6.03
C PHE A 228 -0.57 7.57 7.41
N ILE A 229 -1.36 7.38 8.46
CA ILE A 229 -0.98 7.67 9.85
C ILE A 229 0.29 6.91 10.26
N PHE A 230 0.43 5.64 9.85
CA PHE A 230 1.63 4.84 10.15
C PHE A 230 2.81 5.16 9.23
N ILE A 231 2.58 5.31 7.92
CA ILE A 231 3.66 5.43 6.93
C ILE A 231 4.30 6.83 6.94
N PHE A 232 3.54 7.88 7.24
CA PHE A 232 4.06 9.25 7.21
C PHE A 232 5.22 9.45 8.20
N PRO A 233 5.12 9.10 9.51
CA PRO A 233 6.25 9.20 10.43
C PRO A 233 7.49 8.42 9.98
N VAL A 234 7.28 7.21 9.42
CA VAL A 234 8.37 6.37 8.89
C VAL A 234 9.12 7.08 7.77
N PHE A 235 8.39 7.68 6.85
CA PHE A 235 8.99 8.44 5.76
C PHE A 235 9.87 9.58 6.27
N PHE A 236 9.41 10.37 7.26
CA PHE A 236 10.22 11.45 7.85
C PHE A 236 11.48 10.94 8.55
N ILE A 237 11.38 9.85 9.31
CA ILE A 237 12.54 9.31 10.04
C ILE A 237 13.56 8.73 9.06
N ALA A 238 13.11 8.09 7.99
CA ALA A 238 13.98 7.62 6.91
C ALA A 238 14.72 8.78 6.22
N GLN A 239 14.07 9.92 6.03
CA GLN A 239 14.73 11.13 5.53
C GLN A 239 15.83 11.62 6.47
N PHE A 240 15.60 11.67 7.79
CA PHE A 240 16.64 12.05 8.74
C PHE A 240 17.85 11.11 8.71
N PHE A 241 17.61 9.81 8.58
CA PHE A 241 18.66 8.81 8.44
C PHE A 241 19.51 9.05 7.18
N SER A 242 18.86 9.22 6.01
CA SER A 242 19.58 9.52 4.76
C SER A 242 20.37 10.83 4.83
N ALA A 243 19.80 11.87 5.45
CA ALA A 243 20.44 13.16 5.62
C ALA A 243 21.70 13.05 6.50
N SER A 244 21.67 12.22 7.55
CA SER A 244 22.85 11.99 8.39
C SER A 244 24.03 11.43 7.59
N ILE A 245 23.77 10.43 6.74
CA ILE A 245 24.77 9.81 5.87
C ILE A 245 25.32 10.83 4.85
N THR A 246 24.42 11.57 4.18
CA THR A 246 24.84 12.57 3.18
C THR A 246 25.60 13.74 3.80
N GLN A 247 25.25 14.16 5.03
CA GLN A 247 26.00 15.19 5.75
C GLN A 247 27.45 14.77 6.03
N GLU A 248 27.68 13.53 6.45
CA GLU A 248 29.03 13.04 6.68
C GLU A 248 29.85 12.96 5.40
N ARG A 249 29.20 12.54 4.31
CA ARG A 249 29.82 12.50 3.00
C ARG A 249 30.24 13.90 2.54
N VAL A 250 29.30 14.85 2.55
CA VAL A 250 29.53 16.23 2.10
C VAL A 250 30.58 16.94 2.95
N ARG A 251 30.61 16.66 4.27
CA ARG A 251 31.59 17.24 5.20
C ARG A 251 32.87 16.44 5.36
N ARG A 252 33.06 15.37 4.56
CA ARG A 252 34.21 14.42 4.64
C ARG A 252 34.47 13.83 6.04
N ARG A 253 33.50 13.85 6.94
CA ARG A 253 33.62 13.26 8.28
C ARG A 253 33.53 11.74 8.26
N GLY A 254 32.99 11.17 7.18
CA GLY A 254 32.91 9.72 6.98
C GLY A 254 34.26 9.04 6.77
N GLU A 255 35.30 9.77 6.34
CA GLU A 255 36.67 9.25 6.16
C GLU A 255 37.23 8.73 7.50
N LEU A 256 37.04 9.50 8.57
CA LEU A 256 37.47 9.13 9.93
C LEU A 256 36.77 7.87 10.45
N LEU A 257 35.51 7.65 10.07
CA LEU A 257 34.76 6.44 10.45
C LEU A 257 35.23 5.22 9.66
N LEU A 258 35.53 5.37 8.37
CA LEU A 258 36.04 4.29 7.53
C LEU A 258 37.50 3.91 7.88
N ALA A 259 38.28 4.84 8.42
CA ALA A 259 39.65 4.58 8.91
C ALA A 259 39.68 3.94 10.31
N SER A 260 38.55 3.91 11.02
CA SER A 260 38.47 3.26 12.33
C SER A 260 38.51 1.73 12.22
N PRO A 261 38.90 0.99 13.28
CA PRO A 261 38.95 -0.48 13.27
C PRO A 261 37.54 -1.11 13.35
N VAL A 262 36.55 -0.53 12.67
CA VAL A 262 35.15 -0.95 12.64
C VAL A 262 34.77 -1.27 11.20
N SER A 263 34.09 -2.39 10.98
CA SER A 263 33.70 -2.79 9.63
C SER A 263 32.59 -1.89 9.06
N PRO A 264 32.49 -1.73 7.73
CA PRO A 264 31.44 -0.94 7.09
C PRO A 264 30.02 -1.34 7.51
N TRP A 265 29.74 -2.65 7.61
CA TRP A 265 28.42 -3.14 8.03
C TRP A 265 28.10 -2.73 9.47
N GLN A 266 29.07 -2.75 10.38
CA GLN A 266 28.87 -2.32 11.77
C GLN A 266 28.56 -0.81 11.86
N ILE A 267 29.18 0.00 11.00
CA ILE A 267 28.89 1.43 10.91
C ILE A 267 27.46 1.66 10.43
N VAL A 268 27.05 0.97 9.36
CA VAL A 268 25.71 1.11 8.78
C VAL A 268 24.63 0.66 9.75
N PHE A 269 24.74 -0.53 10.34
CA PHE A 269 23.78 -1.01 11.33
C PHE A 269 23.79 -0.18 12.62
N GLY A 270 24.97 0.30 13.05
CA GLY A 270 25.10 1.20 14.19
C GLY A 270 24.32 2.50 13.99
N LYS A 271 24.33 3.06 12.78
CA LYS A 271 23.54 4.25 12.45
C LYS A 271 22.07 3.95 12.21
N LEU A 272 21.74 2.82 11.59
CA LEU A 272 20.36 2.44 11.29
C LEU A 272 19.54 2.18 12.56
N LEU A 273 20.13 1.52 13.56
CA LEU A 273 19.46 1.07 14.78
C LEU A 273 18.68 2.17 15.53
N PRO A 274 19.24 3.37 15.84
CA PRO A 274 18.48 4.40 16.55
C PRO A 274 17.28 4.92 15.77
N TYR A 275 17.36 5.01 14.44
CA TYR A 275 16.22 5.40 13.61
C TYR A 275 15.14 4.32 13.55
N LEU A 276 15.55 3.04 13.48
CA LEU A 276 14.62 1.91 13.55
C LEU A 276 13.89 1.87 14.90
N LEU A 277 14.62 2.02 16.01
CA LEU A 277 14.01 2.07 17.34
C LEU A 277 13.04 3.24 17.48
N LEU A 278 13.40 4.42 16.97
CA LEU A 278 12.51 5.58 16.97
C LEU A 278 11.23 5.32 16.14
N MET A 279 11.35 4.70 14.96
CA MET A 279 10.19 4.28 14.16
C MET A 279 9.29 3.32 14.92
N LEU A 280 9.86 2.29 15.54
CA LEU A 280 9.09 1.29 16.30
C LEU A 280 8.39 1.90 17.52
N VAL A 281 9.05 2.81 18.24
CA VAL A 281 8.45 3.53 19.38
C VAL A 281 7.29 4.40 18.92
N LEU A 282 7.46 5.15 17.82
CA LEU A 282 6.39 6.00 17.28
C LEU A 282 5.22 5.18 16.74
N MET A 283 5.50 4.13 15.98
CA MET A 283 4.47 3.18 15.54
C MET A 283 3.75 2.57 16.75
N GLY A 284 4.48 2.15 17.79
CA GLY A 284 3.90 1.59 19.01
C GLY A 284 3.00 2.58 19.73
N GLY A 285 3.43 3.84 19.84
CA GLY A 285 2.62 4.92 20.38
C GLY A 285 1.33 5.15 19.57
N ILE A 286 1.42 5.12 18.23
CA ILE A 286 0.26 5.22 17.34
C ILE A 286 -0.68 4.01 17.52
N THR A 287 -0.14 2.79 17.57
CA THR A 287 -0.91 1.57 17.81
C THR A 287 -1.67 1.63 19.13
N ILE A 288 -1.01 2.05 20.22
CA ILE A 288 -1.65 2.22 21.54
C ILE A 288 -2.73 3.30 21.47
N TYR A 289 -2.45 4.44 20.84
CA TYR A 289 -3.37 5.56 20.73
C TYR A 289 -4.65 5.22 19.96
N ILE A 290 -4.54 4.41 18.90
CA ILE A 290 -5.68 3.97 18.09
C ILE A 290 -6.43 2.80 18.76
N GLY A 291 -5.87 2.18 19.81
CA GLY A 291 -6.42 0.96 20.42
C GLY A 291 -6.17 -0.29 19.56
N GLY A 292 -5.12 -0.29 18.75
CA GLY A 292 -4.77 -1.38 17.85
C GLY A 292 -4.01 -2.52 18.52
N ASN A 293 -3.94 -3.65 17.82
CA ASN A 293 -3.25 -4.85 18.26
C ASN A 293 -1.71 -4.69 18.17
N PRO A 294 -0.91 -5.06 19.21
CA PRO A 294 0.55 -5.05 19.16
C PRO A 294 1.18 -5.82 17.98
N TRP A 295 0.50 -6.84 17.44
CA TRP A 295 0.92 -7.57 16.24
C TRP A 295 1.10 -6.66 15.01
N MET A 296 0.46 -5.49 14.97
CA MET A 296 0.68 -4.47 13.94
C MET A 296 2.15 -4.05 13.86
N LEU A 297 2.89 -4.01 14.97
CA LEU A 297 4.32 -3.65 14.97
C LEU A 297 5.17 -4.69 14.24
N VAL A 298 4.81 -5.96 14.35
CA VAL A 298 5.50 -7.06 13.66
C VAL A 298 5.27 -6.96 12.14
N ILE A 299 4.05 -6.61 11.72
CA ILE A 299 3.71 -6.36 10.31
C ILE A 299 4.39 -5.10 9.76
N LEU A 300 4.54 -4.06 10.58
CA LEU A 300 5.13 -2.77 10.19
C LEU A 300 6.66 -2.76 10.19
N LEU A 301 7.31 -3.64 10.97
CA LEU A 301 8.77 -3.79 10.99
C LEU A 301 9.42 -3.93 9.60
N PRO A 302 8.98 -4.84 8.71
CA PRO A 302 9.56 -4.97 7.36
C PRO A 302 9.35 -3.71 6.52
N VAL A 303 8.24 -3.00 6.72
CA VAL A 303 7.98 -1.71 6.05
C VAL A 303 8.99 -0.66 6.53
N ALA A 304 9.22 -0.55 7.84
CA ALA A 304 10.22 0.35 8.41
C ALA A 304 11.64 0.05 7.87
N LEU A 305 12.02 -1.23 7.83
CA LEU A 305 13.30 -1.67 7.28
C LEU A 305 13.45 -1.33 5.80
N MET A 306 12.39 -1.46 5.01
CA MET A 306 12.39 -1.12 3.59
C MET A 306 12.54 0.39 3.35
N PHE A 307 11.89 1.23 4.15
CA PHE A 307 12.10 2.68 4.09
C PHE A 307 13.53 3.07 4.49
N LEU A 308 14.08 2.46 5.55
CA LEU A 308 15.46 2.72 5.97
C LEU A 308 16.49 2.22 4.94
N SER A 309 16.30 1.03 4.35
CA SER A 309 17.21 0.46 3.37
C SER A 309 17.24 1.29 2.08
N THR A 310 16.08 1.68 1.57
CA THR A 310 15.97 2.52 0.36
C THR A 310 16.50 3.92 0.60
N ALA A 311 16.28 4.50 1.79
CA ALA A 311 16.86 5.77 2.19
C ALA A 311 18.39 5.71 2.30
N PHE A 312 18.94 4.62 2.85
CA PHE A 312 20.38 4.35 2.88
C PHE A 312 20.97 4.25 1.46
N LEU A 313 20.35 3.45 0.59
CA LEU A 313 20.79 3.32 -0.79
C LEU A 313 20.79 4.68 -1.49
N GLY A 314 19.70 5.44 -1.36
CA GLY A 314 19.56 6.79 -1.89
C GLY A 314 20.67 7.73 -1.43
N ALA A 315 21.01 7.69 -0.13
CA ALA A 315 22.09 8.49 0.44
C ALA A 315 23.48 8.15 -0.11
N ILE A 316 23.76 6.87 -0.38
CA ILE A 316 25.06 6.46 -0.92
C ILE A 316 25.19 6.78 -2.40
N ILE A 317 24.12 6.58 -3.19
CA ILE A 317 24.18 6.80 -4.64
C ILE A 317 24.12 8.29 -5.01
N SER A 318 23.42 9.12 -4.23
CA SER A 318 23.26 10.56 -4.50
C SER A 318 24.56 11.34 -4.30
N ARG A 319 24.92 12.24 -5.22
CA ARG A 319 26.16 13.04 -5.10
C ARG A 319 25.99 14.34 -4.33
N SER A 320 24.76 14.81 -4.18
CA SER A 320 24.41 16.04 -3.50
C SER A 320 23.07 15.91 -2.77
N PHE A 321 22.74 16.87 -1.89
CA PHE A 321 21.42 16.93 -1.26
C PHE A 321 20.28 17.06 -2.27
N LYS A 322 20.49 17.77 -3.40
CA LYS A 322 19.48 17.90 -4.46
C LYS A 322 19.20 16.55 -5.13
N GLU A 323 20.25 15.79 -5.45
CA GLU A 323 20.12 14.44 -6.01
C GLU A 323 19.50 13.48 -5.00
N LEU A 324 19.86 13.59 -3.71
CA LEU A 324 19.26 12.78 -2.64
C LEU A 324 17.75 13.01 -2.60
N THR A 325 17.30 14.26 -2.53
CA THR A 325 15.86 14.55 -2.48
C THR A 325 15.13 13.99 -3.69
N PHE A 326 15.68 14.15 -4.91
CA PHE A 326 15.07 13.58 -6.12
C PHE A 326 14.95 12.04 -6.03
N ILE A 327 16.03 11.36 -5.65
CA ILE A 327 16.07 9.90 -5.54
C ILE A 327 15.12 9.40 -4.44
N LEU A 328 15.09 10.06 -3.29
CA LEU A 328 14.18 9.69 -2.20
C LEU A 328 12.72 9.90 -2.58
N VAL A 329 12.39 11.01 -3.26
CA VAL A 329 11.03 11.24 -3.76
C VAL A 329 10.64 10.10 -4.71
N PHE A 330 11.47 9.78 -5.69
CA PHE A 330 11.21 8.67 -6.62
C PHE A 330 11.00 7.34 -5.89
N LEU A 331 11.95 6.92 -5.03
CA LEU A 331 11.86 5.67 -4.27
C LEU A 331 10.64 5.64 -3.35
N SER A 332 10.31 6.77 -2.71
CA SER A 332 9.17 6.86 -1.81
C SER A 332 7.83 6.81 -2.52
N VAL A 333 7.71 7.39 -3.72
CA VAL A 333 6.49 7.30 -4.54
C VAL A 333 6.27 5.86 -5.00
N THR A 334 7.33 5.18 -5.46
CA THR A 334 7.25 3.75 -5.83
C THR A 334 6.87 2.87 -4.63
N LEU A 335 7.53 3.06 -3.49
CA LEU A 335 7.26 2.29 -2.27
C LEU A 335 5.87 2.57 -1.71
N SER A 336 5.44 3.83 -1.71
CA SER A 336 4.08 4.22 -1.32
C SER A 336 3.05 3.61 -2.26
N GLY A 337 3.31 3.60 -3.58
CA GLY A 337 2.45 2.91 -4.54
C GLY A 337 2.27 1.43 -4.20
N TYR A 338 3.36 0.74 -3.86
CA TYR A 338 3.28 -0.67 -3.42
C TYR A 338 2.45 -0.84 -2.15
N ILE A 339 2.63 0.06 -1.17
CA ILE A 339 1.99 -0.06 0.14
C ILE A 339 0.50 0.32 0.09
N PHE A 340 0.17 1.44 -0.53
CA PHE A 340 -1.18 1.99 -0.49
C PHE A 340 -2.10 1.37 -1.55
N LEU A 341 -1.62 1.16 -2.78
CA LEU A 341 -2.49 0.76 -3.90
C LEU A 341 -3.22 -0.57 -3.64
N PRO A 342 -2.57 -1.66 -3.19
CA PRO A 342 -3.28 -2.89 -2.86
C PRO A 342 -4.19 -2.72 -1.63
N ALA A 343 -3.75 -1.94 -0.63
CA ALA A 343 -4.49 -1.72 0.61
C ALA A 343 -5.81 -0.94 0.41
N MET A 344 -5.95 -0.18 -0.67
CA MET A 344 -7.23 0.46 -1.01
C MET A 344 -8.34 -0.56 -1.31
N PHE A 345 -7.97 -1.77 -1.75
CA PHE A 345 -8.91 -2.85 -2.08
C PHE A 345 -9.11 -3.83 -0.92
N THR A 346 -8.72 -3.45 0.30
CA THR A 346 -9.03 -4.22 1.51
C THR A 346 -10.53 -4.51 1.56
N ASN A 347 -10.90 -5.76 1.82
CA ASN A 347 -12.28 -6.27 1.85
C ASN A 347 -12.99 -6.34 0.48
N ILE A 348 -12.30 -6.04 -0.62
CA ILE A 348 -12.84 -6.16 -1.99
C ILE A 348 -12.13 -7.29 -2.74
N HIS A 349 -10.80 -7.31 -2.73
CA HIS A 349 -10.00 -8.27 -3.50
C HIS A 349 -8.93 -8.95 -2.66
N VAL A 350 -8.68 -10.24 -2.93
CA VAL A 350 -7.59 -11.01 -2.29
C VAL A 350 -6.22 -10.44 -2.64
N ILE A 351 -6.12 -9.75 -3.78
CA ILE A 351 -4.94 -9.02 -4.24
C ILE A 351 -4.47 -7.96 -3.21
N SER A 352 -5.37 -7.46 -2.36
CA SER A 352 -5.00 -6.52 -1.29
C SER A 352 -3.94 -7.08 -0.34
N ILE A 353 -3.89 -8.40 -0.12
CA ILE A 353 -2.94 -9.08 0.79
C ILE A 353 -1.48 -8.90 0.33
N ILE A 354 -1.23 -8.47 -0.92
CA ILE A 354 0.11 -8.10 -1.40
C ILE A 354 0.76 -7.02 -0.53
N SER A 355 -0.04 -6.08 0.01
CA SER A 355 0.47 -5.05 0.91
C SER A 355 0.41 -5.48 2.37
N PRO A 356 1.51 -5.35 3.15
CA PRO A 356 1.47 -5.51 4.60
C PRO A 356 0.45 -4.61 5.30
N MET A 357 0.15 -3.43 4.72
CA MET A 357 -0.80 -2.50 5.32
C MET A 357 -2.24 -3.02 5.31
N THR A 358 -2.58 -3.89 4.37
CA THR A 358 -3.87 -4.60 4.38
C THR A 358 -4.04 -5.40 5.66
N LEU A 359 -2.98 -6.07 6.15
CA LEU A 359 -3.04 -6.83 7.40
C LEU A 359 -3.20 -5.93 8.63
N VAL A 360 -2.57 -4.74 8.62
CA VAL A 360 -2.76 -3.75 9.69
C VAL A 360 -4.20 -3.26 9.73
N VAL A 361 -4.79 -2.99 8.56
CA VAL A 361 -6.20 -2.58 8.46
C VAL A 361 -7.13 -3.69 8.95
N ARG A 362 -6.91 -4.94 8.53
CA ARG A 362 -7.68 -6.09 9.02
C ARG A 362 -7.62 -6.25 10.54
N LEU A 363 -6.42 -6.11 11.13
CA LEU A 363 -6.28 -6.16 12.60
C LEU A 363 -7.00 -5.00 13.31
N LEU A 364 -7.13 -3.83 12.69
CA LEU A 364 -7.93 -2.72 13.23
C LEU A 364 -9.44 -2.98 13.14
N GLU A 365 -9.84 -3.80 12.17
CA GLU A 365 -11.23 -4.24 11.97
C GLU A 365 -11.56 -5.52 12.75
N ASN A 366 -10.65 -5.97 13.62
CA ASN A 366 -10.73 -7.22 14.40
C ASN A 366 -10.85 -8.50 13.55
N GLU A 367 -10.37 -8.46 12.31
CA GLU A 367 -10.28 -9.65 11.46
C GLU A 367 -9.01 -10.47 11.78
N PRO A 368 -9.11 -11.81 11.83
CA PRO A 368 -7.95 -12.67 12.06
C PRO A 368 -6.98 -12.61 10.88
N VAL A 369 -5.68 -12.55 11.18
CA VAL A 369 -4.60 -12.62 10.19
C VAL A 369 -3.91 -13.96 10.31
N SER A 370 -3.86 -14.72 9.22
CA SER A 370 -3.14 -16.00 9.19
C SER A 370 -1.62 -15.80 9.04
N ILE A 371 -0.85 -16.80 9.49
CA ILE A 371 0.61 -16.79 9.34
C ILE A 371 1.01 -16.80 7.86
N GLY A 372 0.23 -17.48 7.01
CA GLY A 372 0.45 -17.53 5.56
C GLY A 372 0.34 -16.15 4.91
N GLU A 373 -0.69 -15.39 5.26
CA GLU A 373 -0.88 -14.00 4.79
C GLU A 373 0.23 -13.07 5.30
N TYR A 374 0.64 -13.23 6.56
CA TYR A 374 1.77 -12.50 7.11
C TYR A 374 3.05 -12.76 6.30
N ILE A 375 3.40 -14.03 6.05
CA ILE A 375 4.61 -14.38 5.28
C ILE A 375 4.49 -13.85 3.85
N PHE A 376 3.35 -14.07 3.18
CA PHE A 376 3.14 -13.63 1.80
C PHE A 376 3.34 -12.12 1.62
N SER A 377 2.75 -11.31 2.51
CA SER A 377 2.79 -9.85 2.42
C SER A 377 4.13 -9.26 2.86
N THR A 378 4.78 -9.84 3.88
CA THR A 378 5.96 -9.24 4.51
C THR A 378 7.30 -9.76 3.99
N LEU A 379 7.35 -11.01 3.50
CA LEU A 379 8.58 -11.62 3.00
C LEU A 379 9.25 -10.80 1.89
N PRO A 380 8.53 -10.24 0.89
CA PRO A 380 9.15 -9.39 -0.13
C PRO A 380 9.86 -8.18 0.46
N PHE A 381 9.26 -7.51 1.45
CA PHE A 381 9.85 -6.36 2.11
C PHE A 381 11.10 -6.72 2.91
N TYR A 382 11.09 -7.84 3.63
CA TYR A 382 12.30 -8.32 4.33
C TYR A 382 13.42 -8.64 3.36
N LEU A 383 13.13 -9.40 2.31
CA LEU A 383 14.15 -9.82 1.34
C LEU A 383 14.71 -8.65 0.54
N VAL A 384 13.86 -7.74 0.05
CA VAL A 384 14.32 -6.56 -0.69
C VAL A 384 15.05 -5.58 0.23
N SER A 385 14.60 -5.38 1.48
CA SER A 385 15.32 -4.51 2.41
C SER A 385 16.73 -5.05 2.72
N LEU A 386 16.87 -6.36 2.94
CA LEU A 386 18.16 -7.02 3.12
C LEU A 386 19.05 -6.89 1.88
N LEU A 387 18.48 -7.13 0.69
CA LEU A 387 19.19 -7.01 -0.59
C LEU A 387 19.74 -5.59 -0.78
N VAL A 388 18.90 -4.58 -0.59
CA VAL A 388 19.25 -3.16 -0.73
C VAL A 388 20.32 -2.75 0.28
N LEU A 389 20.20 -3.18 1.54
CA LEU A 389 21.23 -2.96 2.56
C LEU A 389 22.56 -3.63 2.17
N MET A 390 22.53 -4.88 1.73
CA MET A 390 23.72 -5.64 1.33
C MET A 390 24.48 -4.92 0.20
N PHE A 391 23.80 -4.60 -0.91
CA PHE A 391 24.43 -3.90 -2.03
C PHE A 391 24.87 -2.48 -1.66
N GLY A 392 24.11 -1.77 -0.82
CA GLY A 392 24.51 -0.47 -0.30
C GLY A 392 25.78 -0.54 0.57
N ILE A 393 25.93 -1.59 1.39
CA ILE A 393 27.13 -1.82 2.20
C ILE A 393 28.36 -2.10 1.32
N PHE A 394 28.20 -2.80 0.19
CA PHE A 394 29.33 -3.05 -0.72
C PHE A 394 29.96 -1.77 -1.29
N ILE A 395 29.13 -0.75 -1.55
CA ILE A 395 29.57 0.58 -2.02
C ILE A 395 29.76 1.58 -0.88
N TYR A 396 29.72 1.13 0.39
CA TYR A 396 30.06 1.95 1.55
C TYR A 396 31.58 1.91 1.80
N ARG A 397 32.34 2.36 0.81
CA ARG A 397 33.82 2.40 0.81
C ARG A 397 34.28 3.77 0.33
N GLU A 398 35.51 4.15 0.68
CA GLU A 398 36.06 5.48 0.37
C GLU A 398 35.99 5.82 -1.13
N GLU A 399 36.31 4.83 -1.97
CA GLU A 399 36.32 4.90 -3.44
C GLU A 399 34.96 5.26 -4.06
N ASP A 400 33.85 4.89 -3.44
CA ASP A 400 32.51 5.13 -3.97
C ASP A 400 31.77 6.23 -3.22
N LEU A 401 32.05 6.36 -1.92
CA LEU A 401 31.38 7.32 -1.05
C LEU A 401 31.82 8.75 -1.37
N PHE A 402 33.10 8.99 -1.68
CA PHE A 402 33.63 10.34 -1.88
C PHE A 402 33.88 10.73 -3.34
N THR A 403 33.73 9.80 -4.28
CA THR A 403 33.88 10.09 -5.71
C THR A 403 32.57 10.59 -6.35
N GLN A 404 32.72 11.24 -7.51
CA GLN A 404 31.61 11.80 -8.30
C GLN A 404 31.09 10.83 -9.38
N LYS A 405 31.25 9.51 -9.14
CA LYS A 405 30.74 8.46 -10.04
C LYS A 405 29.23 8.61 -10.27
N THR A 406 28.78 8.29 -11.48
CA THR A 406 27.36 8.26 -11.83
C THR A 406 26.63 7.17 -11.07
N ILE A 407 25.30 7.31 -10.89
CA ILE A 407 24.45 6.30 -10.23
C ILE A 407 24.64 4.92 -10.88
N LYS A 408 24.64 4.86 -12.22
CA LYS A 408 24.89 3.63 -12.96
C LYS A 408 26.24 3.01 -12.61
N SER A 409 27.31 3.79 -12.55
CA SER A 409 28.64 3.28 -12.18
C SER A 409 28.63 2.67 -10.78
N LYS A 410 28.05 3.37 -9.79
CA LYS A 410 27.95 2.88 -8.41
C LYS A 410 27.15 1.59 -8.30
N LEU A 411 26.04 1.47 -9.03
CA LEU A 411 25.27 0.22 -9.07
C LEU A 411 26.11 -0.92 -9.65
N LEU A 412 26.85 -0.68 -10.74
CA LEU A 412 27.75 -1.68 -11.31
C LEU A 412 28.92 -2.02 -10.37
N ASP A 413 29.44 -1.05 -9.62
CA ASP A 413 30.49 -1.28 -8.61
C ASP A 413 29.97 -2.20 -7.50
N SER A 414 28.72 -2.01 -7.04
CA SER A 414 28.09 -2.89 -6.04
C SER A 414 27.96 -4.35 -6.54
N LEU A 415 27.61 -4.52 -7.81
CA LEU A 415 27.49 -5.84 -8.44
C LEU A 415 28.87 -6.47 -8.68
N GLN A 416 29.86 -5.67 -9.06
CA GLN A 416 31.24 -6.12 -9.23
C GLN A 416 31.79 -6.68 -7.92
N VAL A 417 31.58 -5.99 -6.79
CA VAL A 417 32.02 -6.48 -5.47
C VAL A 417 31.36 -7.82 -5.11
N PHE A 418 30.06 -8.00 -5.42
CA PHE A 418 29.40 -9.30 -5.24
C PHE A 418 30.05 -10.38 -6.12
N ILE A 419 30.31 -10.06 -7.39
CA ILE A 419 30.86 -10.98 -8.39
C ILE A 419 32.29 -11.43 -8.02
N GLU A 420 33.10 -10.54 -7.45
CA GLU A 420 34.47 -10.85 -7.04
C GLU A 420 34.55 -11.73 -5.79
N ARG A 421 33.54 -11.68 -4.92
CA ARG A 421 33.57 -12.36 -3.61
C ARG A 421 33.00 -13.77 -3.62
N ILE A 422 32.10 -14.09 -4.54
CA ILE A 422 31.27 -15.30 -4.47
C ILE A 422 31.67 -16.29 -5.57
N PRO A 423 31.85 -17.59 -5.25
CA PRO A 423 32.08 -18.62 -6.27
C PRO A 423 30.85 -18.79 -7.16
N ALA A 424 31.04 -19.01 -8.46
CA ALA A 424 29.95 -19.04 -9.45
C ALA A 424 29.02 -17.80 -9.34
N PRO A 425 29.57 -16.58 -9.46
CA PRO A 425 28.91 -15.36 -9.01
C PRO A 425 27.59 -15.07 -9.75
N LEU A 426 27.50 -15.37 -11.05
CA LEU A 426 26.29 -15.13 -11.84
C LEU A 426 25.12 -16.02 -11.41
N PHE A 427 25.40 -17.23 -10.91
CA PHE A 427 24.37 -18.13 -10.38
C PHE A 427 23.77 -17.56 -9.09
N PHE A 428 24.61 -17.26 -8.09
CA PHE A 428 24.13 -16.74 -6.82
C PHE A 428 23.58 -15.32 -6.94
N LEU A 429 24.08 -14.52 -7.88
CA LEU A 429 23.52 -13.19 -8.16
C LEU A 429 22.10 -13.30 -8.73
N GLY A 430 21.88 -14.23 -9.69
CA GLY A 430 20.55 -14.51 -10.23
C GLY A 430 19.57 -14.91 -9.13
N MET A 431 19.99 -15.77 -8.19
CA MET A 431 19.19 -16.16 -7.03
C MET A 431 18.93 -15.00 -6.06
N ALA A 432 19.95 -14.19 -5.77
CA ALA A 432 19.85 -13.08 -4.82
C ALA A 432 18.89 -11.98 -5.30
N LEU A 433 18.80 -11.73 -6.61
CA LEU A 433 17.98 -10.65 -7.15
C LEU A 433 16.50 -11.02 -7.37
N ILE A 434 16.09 -12.27 -7.17
CA ILE A 434 14.68 -12.70 -7.32
C ILE A 434 13.69 -11.87 -6.49
N PRO A 435 13.95 -11.51 -5.22
CA PRO A 435 13.00 -10.73 -4.43
C PRO A 435 12.60 -9.40 -5.10
N LEU A 436 13.49 -8.79 -5.88
CA LEU A 436 13.22 -7.57 -6.63
C LEU A 436 12.22 -7.82 -7.76
N VAL A 437 12.43 -8.89 -8.54
CA VAL A 437 11.52 -9.30 -9.62
C VAL A 437 10.17 -9.68 -9.04
N TYR A 438 10.16 -10.50 -7.99
CA TYR A 438 8.93 -10.95 -7.35
C TYR A 438 8.10 -9.76 -6.85
N SER A 439 8.74 -8.80 -6.18
CA SER A 439 8.07 -7.56 -5.76
C SER A 439 7.54 -6.76 -6.95
N ALA A 440 8.32 -6.61 -8.02
CA ALA A 440 7.88 -5.92 -9.23
C ALA A 440 6.67 -6.62 -9.90
N GLN A 441 6.66 -7.94 -9.94
CA GLN A 441 5.55 -8.71 -10.49
C GLN A 441 4.27 -8.58 -9.66
N LEU A 442 4.37 -8.60 -8.32
CA LEU A 442 3.23 -8.37 -7.45
C LEU A 442 2.58 -7.01 -7.70
N ILE A 443 3.36 -5.93 -7.82
CA ILE A 443 2.79 -4.62 -8.14
C ILE A 443 2.23 -4.55 -9.57
N PHE A 444 2.82 -5.25 -10.55
CA PHE A 444 2.24 -5.35 -11.88
C PHE A 444 0.88 -6.03 -11.86
N ILE A 445 0.70 -7.11 -11.09
CA ILE A 445 -0.61 -7.77 -10.93
C ILE A 445 -1.65 -6.77 -10.42
N VAL A 446 -1.31 -5.98 -9.40
CA VAL A 446 -2.21 -4.96 -8.82
C VAL A 446 -2.56 -3.90 -9.86
N LEU A 447 -1.58 -3.42 -10.64
CA LEU A 447 -1.81 -2.39 -11.66
C LEU A 447 -2.68 -2.92 -12.82
N MET A 448 -2.45 -4.14 -13.26
CA MET A 448 -3.17 -4.75 -14.38
C MET A 448 -4.60 -5.15 -14.01
N PHE A 449 -4.91 -5.29 -12.73
CA PHE A 449 -6.27 -5.57 -12.27
C PHE A 449 -7.30 -4.50 -12.67
N ASN A 450 -6.84 -3.25 -12.87
CA ASN A 450 -7.71 -2.16 -13.32
C ASN A 450 -8.02 -2.22 -14.83
N LEU A 451 -7.45 -3.18 -15.57
CA LEU A 451 -7.63 -3.34 -17.01
C LEU A 451 -8.51 -4.56 -17.35
N PRO A 452 -9.17 -4.57 -18.52
CA PRO A 452 -9.87 -5.76 -18.98
C PRO A 452 -8.91 -6.96 -19.06
N ILE A 453 -9.36 -8.12 -18.58
CA ILE A 453 -8.52 -9.31 -18.31
C ILE A 453 -7.61 -9.67 -19.50
N ARG A 454 -8.14 -9.68 -20.72
CA ARG A 454 -7.38 -10.03 -21.94
C ARG A 454 -6.18 -9.11 -22.15
N TYR A 455 -6.37 -7.80 -22.02
CA TYR A 455 -5.28 -6.82 -22.18
C TYR A 455 -4.36 -6.83 -20.96
N GLY A 456 -4.93 -6.93 -19.75
CA GLY A 456 -4.16 -6.99 -18.50
C GLY A 456 -3.16 -8.14 -18.47
N VAL A 457 -3.57 -9.35 -18.89
CA VAL A 457 -2.69 -10.53 -18.94
C VAL A 457 -1.57 -10.37 -19.97
N VAL A 458 -1.86 -9.87 -21.17
CA VAL A 458 -0.83 -9.68 -22.22
C VAL A 458 0.20 -8.64 -21.77
N ILE A 459 -0.26 -7.49 -21.25
CA ILE A 459 0.63 -6.43 -20.77
C ILE A 459 1.45 -6.92 -19.57
N PHE A 460 0.82 -7.66 -18.64
CA PHE A 460 1.51 -8.30 -17.51
C PHE A 460 2.66 -9.18 -17.99
N ILE A 461 2.42 -10.08 -18.96
CA ILE A 461 3.45 -11.00 -19.47
C ILE A 461 4.63 -10.24 -20.07
N LEU A 462 4.35 -9.21 -20.87
CA LEU A 462 5.39 -8.39 -21.48
C LEU A 462 6.23 -7.67 -20.42
N LEU A 463 5.59 -7.05 -19.42
CA LEU A 463 6.27 -6.33 -18.34
C LEU A 463 7.03 -7.28 -17.41
N ALA A 464 6.45 -8.42 -17.05
CA ALA A 464 7.06 -9.43 -16.21
C ALA A 464 8.29 -10.04 -16.89
N ALA A 465 8.17 -10.45 -18.16
CA ALA A 465 9.29 -10.96 -18.94
C ALA A 465 10.40 -9.90 -19.07
N PHE A 466 10.05 -8.64 -19.31
CA PHE A 466 11.02 -7.55 -19.37
C PHE A 466 11.79 -7.39 -18.06
N MET A 467 11.08 -7.35 -16.93
CA MET A 467 11.71 -7.20 -15.61
C MET A 467 12.59 -8.40 -15.24
N GLU A 468 12.14 -9.61 -15.57
CA GLU A 468 12.91 -10.83 -15.40
C GLU A 468 14.20 -10.81 -16.21
N GLU A 469 14.11 -10.57 -17.52
CA GLU A 469 15.28 -10.55 -18.40
C GLU A 469 16.24 -9.40 -18.03
N LEU A 470 15.71 -8.27 -17.56
CA LEU A 470 16.51 -7.15 -17.07
C LEU A 470 17.35 -7.60 -15.87
N VAL A 471 16.72 -8.18 -14.85
CA VAL A 471 17.40 -8.60 -13.62
C VAL A 471 18.40 -9.73 -13.89
N LYS A 472 18.03 -10.74 -14.69
CA LYS A 472 18.92 -11.86 -15.02
C LYS A 472 20.18 -11.39 -15.77
N SER A 473 20.05 -10.40 -16.66
CA SER A 473 21.14 -9.99 -17.55
C SER A 473 22.05 -8.90 -16.97
N VAL A 474 21.65 -8.19 -15.90
CA VAL A 474 22.46 -7.14 -15.26
C VAL A 474 23.81 -7.65 -14.74
N GLY A 475 23.88 -8.87 -14.20
CA GLY A 475 25.14 -9.47 -13.77
C GLY A 475 26.10 -9.73 -14.94
N ILE A 476 25.57 -10.29 -16.04
CA ILE A 476 26.32 -10.56 -17.27
C ILE A 476 26.81 -9.24 -17.89
N TYR A 477 25.94 -8.23 -17.92
CA TYR A 477 26.30 -6.89 -18.36
C TYR A 477 27.44 -6.31 -17.54
N THR A 478 27.45 -6.50 -16.22
CA THR A 478 28.54 -6.04 -15.34
C THR A 478 29.86 -6.71 -15.71
N VAL A 479 29.87 -8.05 -15.84
CA VAL A 479 31.07 -8.82 -16.23
C VAL A 479 31.65 -8.35 -17.56
N PHE A 480 30.82 -8.13 -18.58
CA PHE A 480 31.28 -7.74 -19.92
C PHE A 480 31.64 -6.26 -20.03
N SER A 481 30.88 -5.37 -19.39
CA SER A 481 31.16 -3.92 -19.41
C SER A 481 32.43 -3.56 -18.65
N ARG A 482 32.72 -4.28 -17.55
CA ARG A 482 33.94 -4.13 -16.75
C ARG A 482 35.10 -4.99 -17.23
N ARG A 483 34.92 -5.78 -18.30
CA ARG A 483 35.93 -6.69 -18.87
C ARG A 483 36.56 -7.64 -17.83
N MET A 484 35.75 -8.11 -16.88
CA MET A 484 36.21 -9.01 -15.81
C MET A 484 36.59 -10.40 -16.33
N THR A 485 36.01 -10.80 -17.48
CA THR A 485 36.34 -12.04 -18.18
C THR A 485 36.51 -11.79 -19.67
N GLY A 486 37.24 -12.68 -20.35
CA GLY A 486 37.39 -12.61 -21.81
C GLY A 486 36.03 -12.74 -22.50
N ILE A 487 35.70 -11.79 -23.37
CA ILE A 487 34.42 -11.76 -24.10
C ILE A 487 34.51 -12.77 -25.26
N THR A 488 34.28 -14.05 -24.97
CA THR A 488 34.27 -15.17 -25.94
C THR A 488 32.91 -15.84 -25.97
N THR A 489 32.58 -16.55 -27.05
CA THR A 489 31.29 -17.28 -27.15
C THR A 489 31.15 -18.33 -26.05
N ARG A 490 32.24 -19.02 -25.70
CA ARG A 490 32.25 -20.00 -24.59
C ARG A 490 31.91 -19.33 -23.25
N ASN A 491 32.49 -18.17 -22.97
CA ASN A 491 32.22 -17.45 -21.72
C ASN A 491 30.82 -16.84 -21.71
N ALA A 492 30.29 -16.40 -22.85
CA ALA A 492 28.91 -15.95 -22.98
C ALA A 492 27.90 -17.07 -22.73
N LEU A 493 28.12 -18.25 -23.29
CA LEU A 493 27.28 -19.43 -23.01
C LEU A 493 27.32 -19.80 -21.52
N LYS A 494 28.52 -19.86 -20.92
CA LYS A 494 28.66 -20.13 -19.48
C LYS A 494 27.92 -19.08 -18.64
N ALA A 495 28.09 -17.80 -18.95
CA ALA A 495 27.44 -16.70 -18.24
C ALA A 495 25.91 -16.80 -18.31
N GLY A 496 25.37 -17.06 -19.49
CA GLY A 496 23.95 -17.31 -19.71
C GLY A 496 23.43 -18.48 -18.88
N ILE A 497 24.09 -19.64 -18.98
CA ILE A 497 23.68 -20.86 -18.25
C ILE A 497 23.71 -20.65 -16.74
N TYR A 498 24.79 -20.09 -16.18
CA TYR A 498 24.89 -19.84 -14.74
C TYR A 498 23.82 -18.87 -14.25
N ALA A 499 23.63 -17.73 -14.93
CA ALA A 499 22.62 -16.74 -14.55
C ALA A 499 21.20 -17.31 -14.65
N GLY A 500 20.86 -18.01 -15.74
CA GLY A 500 19.54 -18.59 -15.95
C GLY A 500 19.21 -19.69 -14.96
N THR A 501 20.18 -20.57 -14.67
CA THR A 501 20.03 -21.65 -13.67
C THR A 501 19.85 -21.07 -12.27
N GLY A 502 20.67 -20.10 -11.88
CA GLY A 502 20.58 -19.47 -10.56
C GLY A 502 19.27 -18.73 -10.36
N PHE A 503 18.79 -18.03 -11.39
CA PHE A 503 17.48 -17.37 -11.36
C PHE A 503 16.34 -18.38 -11.19
N PHE A 504 16.30 -19.44 -12.01
CA PHE A 504 15.27 -20.48 -11.94
C PHE A 504 15.19 -21.13 -10.56
N ILE A 505 16.33 -21.49 -9.97
CA ILE A 505 16.35 -22.10 -8.63
C ILE A 505 15.86 -21.10 -7.59
N GLY A 506 16.32 -19.85 -7.65
CA GLY A 506 15.87 -18.81 -6.73
C GLY A 506 14.37 -18.55 -6.82
N GLU A 507 13.82 -18.50 -8.03
CA GLU A 507 12.38 -18.37 -8.26
C GLU A 507 11.61 -19.53 -7.60
N LYS A 508 12.02 -20.78 -7.83
CA LYS A 508 11.37 -21.94 -7.23
C LYS A 508 11.49 -21.96 -5.70
N LEU A 509 12.60 -21.51 -5.13
CA LEU A 509 12.76 -21.38 -3.68
C LEU A 509 11.77 -20.38 -3.07
N ILE A 510 11.63 -19.18 -3.67
CA ILE A 510 10.68 -18.17 -3.20
C ILE A 510 9.23 -18.65 -3.38
N LEU A 511 8.92 -19.28 -4.52
CA LEU A 511 7.61 -19.87 -4.75
C LEU A 511 7.29 -20.93 -3.70
N MET A 512 8.21 -21.82 -3.35
CA MET A 512 7.98 -22.80 -2.27
C MET A 512 7.73 -22.14 -0.92
N ALA A 513 8.48 -21.08 -0.57
CA ALA A 513 8.29 -20.35 0.68
C ALA A 513 6.91 -19.67 0.75
N VAL A 514 6.39 -19.20 -0.38
CA VAL A 514 5.08 -18.56 -0.50
C VAL A 514 3.94 -19.59 -0.51
N ILE A 515 4.08 -20.66 -1.28
CA ILE A 515 3.06 -21.73 -1.42
C ILE A 515 2.85 -22.46 -0.10
N ALA A 516 3.89 -22.64 0.73
CA ALA A 516 3.75 -23.24 2.05
C ALA A 516 2.75 -22.48 2.95
N GLY A 517 2.56 -21.17 2.72
CA GLY A 517 1.57 -20.36 3.45
C GLY A 517 0.16 -20.41 2.86
N ILE A 518 0.00 -20.86 1.61
CA ILE A 518 -1.27 -20.84 0.87
C ILE A 518 -1.56 -22.18 0.17
N ALA A 519 -1.10 -23.28 0.76
CA ALA A 519 -1.12 -24.63 0.17
C ALA A 519 -2.52 -25.13 -0.23
N ASN A 520 -3.57 -24.52 0.33
CA ASN A 520 -4.97 -24.80 -0.02
C ASN A 520 -5.56 -23.84 -1.07
N SER A 521 -4.78 -22.92 -1.65
CA SER A 521 -5.24 -22.03 -2.73
C SER A 521 -4.86 -22.52 -4.11
N VAL A 522 -5.62 -22.04 -5.10
CA VAL A 522 -5.36 -22.26 -6.53
C VAL A 522 -3.97 -21.78 -6.95
N PHE A 523 -3.42 -20.75 -6.29
CA PHE A 523 -2.04 -20.31 -6.53
C PHE A 523 -1.02 -21.38 -6.12
N GLY A 524 -1.27 -22.13 -5.05
CA GLY A 524 -0.40 -23.24 -4.61
C GLY A 524 -0.35 -24.42 -5.58
N SER A 525 -1.48 -24.76 -6.21
CA SER A 525 -1.57 -25.87 -7.17
C SER A 525 -1.04 -25.49 -8.57
N VAL A 526 -1.24 -24.24 -9.02
CA VAL A 526 -0.71 -23.72 -10.29
C VAL A 526 0.78 -23.36 -10.20
N MET A 527 1.26 -22.86 -9.05
CA MET A 527 2.69 -22.61 -8.80
C MET A 527 3.45 -23.83 -8.26
N GLY A 528 2.75 -24.95 -8.05
CA GLY A 528 3.33 -26.22 -7.61
C GLY A 528 4.42 -26.74 -8.54
N ILE A 529 5.07 -27.83 -8.14
CA ILE A 529 6.16 -28.54 -8.84
C ILE A 529 5.61 -29.16 -10.15
N GLY A 530 5.15 -28.34 -11.09
CA GLY A 530 4.82 -28.75 -12.44
C GLY A 530 6.07 -29.12 -13.22
N LEU A 531 5.97 -29.11 -14.55
CA LEU A 531 7.08 -29.43 -15.45
C LEU A 531 8.25 -28.43 -15.29
N LEU A 532 9.18 -28.72 -14.37
CA LEU A 532 10.34 -27.87 -14.05
C LEU A 532 11.24 -27.61 -15.27
N ILE A 533 11.26 -28.54 -16.22
CA ILE A 533 12.11 -28.51 -17.41
C ILE A 533 11.77 -27.32 -18.31
N PHE A 534 10.49 -27.02 -18.47
CA PHE A 534 10.02 -25.99 -19.40
C PHE A 534 10.41 -24.56 -18.97
N PRO A 535 10.09 -24.10 -17.75
CA PRO A 535 10.61 -22.84 -17.25
C PRO A 535 12.13 -22.84 -17.19
N PHE A 536 12.78 -23.94 -16.75
CA PHE A 536 14.24 -24.00 -16.70
C PHE A 536 14.89 -23.71 -18.06
N ILE A 537 14.43 -24.36 -19.12
CA ILE A 537 14.91 -24.13 -20.49
C ILE A 537 14.67 -22.67 -20.88
N LEU A 538 13.52 -22.10 -20.54
CA LEU A 538 13.21 -20.70 -20.83
C LEU A 538 14.18 -19.74 -20.16
N HIS A 539 14.42 -19.85 -18.85
CA HIS A 539 15.33 -18.95 -18.13
C HIS A 539 16.75 -19.05 -18.68
N VAL A 540 17.25 -20.26 -18.97
CA VAL A 540 18.59 -20.45 -19.56
C VAL A 540 18.65 -19.89 -20.98
N THR A 541 17.59 -20.05 -21.77
CA THR A 541 17.53 -19.53 -23.15
C THR A 541 17.52 -18.00 -23.15
N GLY A 542 16.68 -17.36 -22.34
CA GLY A 542 16.60 -15.90 -22.25
C GLY A 542 17.94 -15.25 -21.87
N THR A 543 18.60 -15.77 -20.84
CA THR A 543 19.92 -15.27 -20.41
C THR A 543 21.02 -15.56 -21.43
N THR A 544 20.96 -16.69 -22.12
CA THR A 544 21.90 -17.03 -23.18
C THR A 544 21.73 -16.12 -24.39
N VAL A 545 20.49 -15.83 -24.80
CA VAL A 545 20.18 -14.85 -25.85
C VAL A 545 20.70 -13.47 -25.48
N ALA A 546 20.45 -13.00 -24.26
CA ALA A 546 20.97 -11.71 -23.79
C ALA A 546 22.51 -11.69 -23.76
N SER A 547 23.15 -12.76 -23.29
CA SER A 547 24.61 -12.87 -23.20
C SER A 547 25.29 -12.93 -24.57
N LEU A 548 24.74 -13.71 -25.51
CA LEU A 548 25.25 -13.79 -26.88
C LEU A 548 24.99 -12.47 -27.62
N GLY A 549 23.82 -11.86 -27.41
CA GLY A 549 23.51 -10.52 -27.91
C GLY A 549 24.57 -9.52 -27.50
N MET A 550 24.92 -9.45 -26.21
CA MET A 550 25.99 -8.56 -25.72
C MET A 550 27.38 -8.89 -26.30
N ARG A 551 27.66 -10.17 -26.58
CA ARG A 551 28.90 -10.59 -27.22
C ARG A 551 29.01 -10.10 -28.67
N TYR A 552 27.94 -10.25 -29.46
CA TYR A 552 27.96 -9.96 -30.91
C TYR A 552 27.60 -8.52 -31.25
N LEU A 553 26.62 -7.92 -30.55
CA LEU A 553 26.18 -6.53 -30.76
C LEU A 553 27.01 -5.52 -29.95
N GLY A 554 27.78 -6.00 -28.98
CA GLY A 554 28.55 -5.20 -28.03
C GLY A 554 27.72 -4.72 -26.84
N THR A 555 28.39 -4.43 -25.73
CA THR A 555 27.76 -3.98 -24.47
C THR A 555 27.09 -2.61 -24.59
N GLY A 556 27.47 -1.79 -25.58
CA GLY A 556 26.81 -0.51 -25.87
C GLY A 556 25.35 -0.68 -26.35
N LYS A 557 25.02 -1.82 -26.97
CA LYS A 557 23.67 -2.17 -27.45
C LYS A 557 22.94 -3.14 -26.51
N TYR A 558 23.22 -3.05 -25.21
CA TYR A 558 22.59 -3.88 -24.18
C TYR A 558 21.07 -3.91 -24.28
N LEU A 559 20.43 -2.75 -24.49
CA LEU A 559 18.98 -2.65 -24.60
C LEU A 559 18.42 -3.52 -25.74
N ALA A 560 19.10 -3.60 -26.88
CA ALA A 560 18.66 -4.43 -28.01
C ALA A 560 18.74 -5.93 -27.67
N SER A 561 19.79 -6.35 -26.95
CA SER A 561 19.94 -7.74 -26.50
C SER A 561 18.88 -8.11 -25.47
N LEU A 562 18.57 -7.18 -24.56
CA LEU A 562 17.51 -7.32 -23.57
C LEU A 562 16.13 -7.44 -24.21
N MET A 563 15.82 -6.58 -25.19
CA MET A 563 14.53 -6.61 -25.90
C MET A 563 14.36 -7.91 -26.70
N LEU A 564 15.43 -8.42 -27.31
CA LEU A 564 15.39 -9.72 -27.99
C LEU A 564 15.10 -10.87 -27.01
N ALA A 565 15.80 -10.93 -25.87
CA ALA A 565 15.54 -11.93 -24.84
C ALA A 565 14.11 -11.82 -24.28
N THR A 566 13.64 -10.59 -24.05
CA THR A 566 12.28 -10.30 -23.59
C THR A 566 11.23 -10.77 -24.60
N ALA A 567 11.45 -10.55 -25.90
CA ALA A 567 10.54 -10.99 -26.95
C ALA A 567 10.46 -12.52 -27.02
N VAL A 568 11.61 -13.22 -26.94
CA VAL A 568 11.65 -14.70 -26.89
C VAL A 568 10.92 -15.21 -25.66
N HIS A 569 11.19 -14.64 -24.49
CA HIS A 569 10.53 -15.01 -23.24
C HIS A 569 9.01 -14.79 -23.34
N SER A 570 8.59 -13.59 -23.75
CA SER A 570 7.17 -13.24 -23.84
C SER A 570 6.43 -14.11 -24.85
N ALA A 571 7.03 -14.39 -26.00
CA ALA A 571 6.43 -15.25 -27.03
C ALA A 571 6.18 -16.67 -26.49
N TYR A 572 7.13 -17.21 -25.71
CA TYR A 572 6.97 -18.50 -25.06
C TYR A 572 5.82 -18.48 -24.04
N ASN A 573 5.77 -17.47 -23.16
CA ASN A 573 4.71 -17.36 -22.16
C ASN A 573 3.34 -17.19 -22.82
N LEU A 574 3.22 -16.35 -23.84
CA LEU A 574 1.99 -16.17 -24.62
C LEU A 574 1.56 -17.45 -25.32
N TYR A 575 2.51 -18.23 -25.85
CA TYR A 575 2.21 -19.53 -26.45
C TYR A 575 1.60 -20.50 -25.45
N LEU A 576 2.12 -20.56 -24.22
CA LEU A 576 1.59 -21.43 -23.17
C LEU A 576 0.15 -21.06 -22.78
N ILE A 577 -0.16 -19.76 -22.72
CA ILE A 577 -1.49 -19.29 -22.28
C ILE A 577 -2.48 -19.05 -23.42
N ARG A 578 -2.14 -19.40 -24.67
CA ARG A 578 -2.99 -19.15 -25.85
C ARG A 578 -4.40 -19.72 -25.71
N GLY A 579 -4.54 -20.87 -25.03
CA GLY A 579 -5.84 -21.53 -24.82
C GLY A 579 -6.76 -20.75 -23.88
N VAL A 580 -6.20 -19.87 -23.04
CA VAL A 580 -6.94 -19.00 -22.10
C VAL A 580 -7.26 -17.64 -22.73
N LEU A 581 -6.43 -17.17 -23.66
CA LEU A 581 -6.63 -15.87 -24.33
C LEU A 581 -7.58 -15.95 -25.54
N PHE A 582 -7.56 -17.06 -26.25
CA PHE A 582 -8.25 -17.23 -27.54
C PHE A 582 -9.27 -18.38 -27.56
N GLY A 583 -9.35 -19.17 -26.48
CA GLY A 583 -10.46 -20.09 -26.22
C GLY A 583 -11.51 -19.39 -25.37
#